data_AF-L1LBC6-F1
#
_entry.id   AF-L1LBC6-F1
#
_cell.length_a   1.000
_cell.length_b   1.000
_cell.length_c   1.000
_cell.angle_alpha   90.00
_cell.angle_beta   90.00
_cell.angle_gamma   90.00
#
_symmetry.space_group_name_H-M   'P 1'
#
loop_
_entity.id
_entity.type
_entity.pdbx_description
1 polymer ?
#
loop_
_entity_poly.entity_id
_entity_poly.type
_entity_poly.pdbx_seq_one_letter_code
_entity_poly.pdbx_strand_id
1 'polypeptide(L)'
;MPRVFLPQILWHSKDNKRCDRVYSLDFQPIVSPDPKVGDENLVNRKSVTCLRLATGGADEFVHIWQILIHNQAPQYTHFVNQSLKKDEFEQPLSIKILARLVGHIGEVNAVRWSHDGKVLATGGEDRCIFLWTKDENGNGNLQGDYEENWTRTHYFR
;
A
#
# COMPACT_ATOMS: atom_id res chain seq x y z
N MET A 1 -31.33 -5.81 3.51
CA MET A 1 -30.02 -5.66 4.17
C MET A 1 -29.22 -4.62 3.40
N PRO A 2 -28.67 -3.58 4.05
CA PRO A 2 -27.82 -2.60 3.36
C PRO A 2 -26.60 -3.31 2.78
N ARG A 3 -26.30 -3.05 1.50
CA ARG A 3 -25.05 -3.51 0.87
C ARG A 3 -23.93 -2.64 1.40
N VAL A 4 -23.21 -3.12 2.41
CA VAL A 4 -21.95 -2.49 2.83
C VAL A 4 -20.90 -2.88 1.79
N PHE A 5 -20.53 -1.93 0.92
CA PHE A 5 -19.40 -2.14 0.02
C PHE A 5 -18.13 -1.95 0.84
N LEU A 6 -17.62 -3.05 1.39
CA LEU A 6 -16.32 -3.03 2.05
C LEU A 6 -15.24 -2.95 0.95
N PRO A 7 -14.30 -2.00 1.04
CA PRO A 7 -13.20 -1.95 0.09
C PRO A 7 -12.37 -3.22 0.21
N GLN A 8 -12.17 -3.92 -0.91
CA GLN A 8 -11.37 -5.14 -0.99
C GLN A 8 -10.17 -4.88 -1.91
N ILE A 9 -8.98 -5.31 -1.48
CA ILE A 9 -7.77 -5.31 -2.29
C ILE A 9 -7.60 -6.71 -2.87
N LEU A 10 -7.90 -6.86 -4.16
CA LEU A 10 -7.86 -8.13 -4.89
C LEU A 10 -6.82 -8.03 -6.01
N TRP A 11 -5.54 -8.23 -5.67
CA TRP A 11 -4.45 -7.94 -6.63
C TRP A 11 -3.27 -8.90 -6.64
N HIS A 12 -3.16 -9.84 -5.70
CA HIS A 12 -2.21 -10.92 -5.88
C HIS A 12 -2.74 -11.80 -7.01
N SER A 13 -2.05 -11.83 -8.13
CA SER A 13 -2.42 -12.62 -9.30
C SER A 13 -1.23 -12.79 -10.21
N LYS A 14 -0.74 -14.02 -10.36
CA LYS A 14 0.35 -14.29 -11.31
C LYS A 14 -0.05 -14.02 -12.77
N ASP A 15 -1.31 -14.30 -13.10
CA ASP A 15 -1.84 -14.23 -14.48
C ASP A 15 -2.85 -13.10 -14.72
N ASN A 16 -3.06 -12.19 -13.75
CA ASN A 16 -4.13 -11.18 -13.73
C ASN A 16 -5.55 -11.73 -13.95
N LYS A 17 -5.75 -13.05 -13.83
CA LYS A 17 -7.02 -13.76 -14.10
C LYS A 17 -7.66 -14.33 -12.85
N ARG A 18 -6.87 -14.61 -11.81
CA ARG A 18 -7.33 -15.21 -10.55
C ARG A 18 -6.69 -14.49 -9.38
N CYS A 19 -7.48 -14.15 -8.37
CA CYS A 19 -6.93 -13.64 -7.12
C CYS A 19 -6.29 -14.82 -6.38
N ASP A 20 -4.98 -14.71 -6.19
CA ASP A 20 -4.17 -15.62 -5.41
C ASP A 20 -4.25 -15.26 -3.92
N ARG A 21 -3.81 -16.19 -3.07
CA ARG A 21 -3.87 -16.04 -1.62
C ARG A 21 -2.87 -14.99 -1.16
N VAL A 22 -3.28 -14.17 -0.21
CA VAL A 22 -2.37 -13.29 0.54
C VAL A 22 -1.91 -14.05 1.77
N TYR A 23 -0.59 -14.19 1.95
CA TYR A 23 -0.03 -14.90 3.09
C TYR A 23 0.44 -13.95 4.19
N SER A 24 0.95 -12.79 3.81
CA SER A 24 1.52 -11.83 4.74
C SER A 24 1.20 -10.41 4.34
N LEU A 25 0.96 -9.57 5.34
CA LEU A 25 0.73 -8.15 5.18
C LEU A 25 1.28 -7.40 6.39
N ASP A 26 1.80 -6.21 6.14
CA ASP A 26 2.33 -5.37 7.20
C ASP A 26 2.23 -3.88 6.85
N PHE A 27 1.84 -3.08 7.84
CA PHE A 27 1.76 -1.63 7.68
C PHE A 27 3.12 -1.00 7.93
N GLN A 28 3.51 -0.04 7.09
CA GLN A 28 4.71 0.74 7.34
C GLN A 28 4.50 1.59 8.60
N PRO A 29 5.35 1.46 9.62
CA PRO A 29 5.28 2.32 10.79
C PRO A 29 5.46 3.78 10.40
N ILE A 30 4.54 4.63 10.85
CA ILE A 30 4.68 6.08 10.71
C ILE A 30 5.46 6.55 11.92
N VAL A 31 6.78 6.71 11.77
CA VAL A 31 7.57 7.38 12.79
C VAL A 31 7.25 8.87 12.69
N SER A 32 6.38 9.37 13.57
CA SER A 32 6.18 10.80 13.71
C SER A 32 7.54 11.43 14.03
N PRO A 33 8.01 12.45 13.28
CA PRO A 33 9.19 13.20 13.69
C PRO A 33 8.95 13.70 15.11
N ASP A 34 9.97 13.59 15.97
CA ASP A 34 9.88 14.02 17.36
C ASP A 34 9.22 15.41 17.45
N PRO A 35 8.30 15.65 18.40
CA PRO A 35 7.51 16.88 18.49
C PRO A 35 8.32 18.13 18.91
N LYS A 36 9.62 18.19 18.60
CA LYS A 36 10.52 19.28 19.02
C LYS A 36 10.68 20.43 18.02
N VAL A 37 9.88 20.52 16.96
CA VAL A 37 9.84 21.73 16.12
C VAL A 37 8.38 22.11 15.93
N GLY A 38 8.01 23.26 16.51
CA GLY A 38 6.66 23.82 16.46
C GLY A 38 6.30 24.31 15.06
N ASP A 39 5.95 23.39 14.17
CA ASP A 39 5.33 23.73 12.89
C ASP A 39 3.81 23.87 13.10
N GLU A 40 3.38 25.08 13.47
CA GLU A 40 1.98 25.52 13.55
C GLU A 40 1.21 25.41 12.20
N ASN A 41 1.86 24.95 11.14
CA ASN A 41 1.25 24.73 9.81
C ASN A 41 0.56 23.37 9.63
N LEU A 42 0.60 22.46 10.62
CA LEU A 42 -0.09 21.16 10.53
C LEU A 42 -1.62 21.23 10.72
N VAL A 43 -2.15 22.36 11.21
CA VAL A 43 -3.57 22.48 11.60
C VAL A 43 -4.52 22.59 10.39
N ASN A 44 -4.02 22.79 9.16
CA ASN A 44 -4.87 22.97 7.97
C ASN A 44 -4.70 21.90 6.88
N ARG A 45 -4.06 20.76 7.19
CA ARG A 45 -4.06 19.62 6.28
C ARG A 45 -5.38 18.87 6.48
N LYS A 46 -6.36 19.12 5.59
CA LYS A 46 -7.62 18.36 5.47
C LYS A 46 -7.40 16.93 5.97
N SER A 47 -8.07 16.54 7.05
CA SER A 47 -7.72 15.38 7.88
C SER A 47 -7.78 14.06 7.10
N VAL A 48 -6.71 13.74 6.38
CA VAL A 48 -6.55 12.52 5.58
C VAL A 48 -5.41 11.72 6.19
N THR A 49 -5.72 10.53 6.68
CA THR A 49 -4.72 9.59 7.17
C THR A 49 -4.14 8.84 5.99
N CYS A 50 -2.82 8.93 5.79
CA CYS A 50 -2.12 8.21 4.72
C CYS A 50 -1.34 7.04 5.33
N LEU A 51 -1.80 5.82 5.06
CA LEU A 51 -1.15 4.58 5.46
C LEU A 51 -0.48 3.93 4.26
N ARG A 52 0.57 3.16 4.53
CA ARG A 52 1.21 2.30 3.55
C ARG A 52 1.16 0.87 4.01
N LEU A 53 0.78 -0.02 3.11
CA LEU A 53 0.62 -1.45 3.38
C LEU A 53 1.50 -2.22 2.40
N ALA A 54 2.34 -3.11 2.90
CA ALA A 54 3.04 -4.08 2.09
C ALA A 54 2.30 -5.42 2.16
N THR A 55 2.16 -6.11 1.03
CA THR A 55 1.50 -7.41 0.95
C THR A 55 2.34 -8.41 0.15
N GLY A 56 2.37 -9.66 0.60
CA GLY A 56 2.99 -10.80 -0.08
C GLY A 56 2.03 -11.99 -0.10
N GLY A 57 2.06 -12.75 -1.18
CA GLY A 57 1.10 -13.83 -1.40
C GLY A 57 1.68 -15.02 -2.15
N ALA A 58 0.78 -15.84 -2.70
CA ALA A 58 1.12 -17.00 -3.53
C ALA A 58 1.63 -16.62 -4.93
N ASP A 59 1.87 -15.34 -5.17
CA ASP A 59 2.60 -14.83 -6.32
C ASP A 59 4.06 -14.54 -5.94
N GLU A 60 4.85 -14.23 -6.96
CA GLU A 60 6.28 -13.90 -6.87
C GLU A 60 6.52 -12.44 -6.48
N PHE A 61 5.45 -11.71 -6.18
CA PHE A 61 5.46 -10.26 -6.09
C PHE A 61 5.13 -9.77 -4.69
N VAL A 62 5.80 -8.68 -4.32
CA VAL A 62 5.44 -7.90 -3.15
C VAL A 62 4.80 -6.62 -3.63
N HIS A 63 3.64 -6.28 -3.11
CA HIS A 63 2.92 -5.08 -3.50
C HIS A 63 2.95 -4.05 -2.37
N ILE A 64 3.19 -2.79 -2.74
CA ILE A 64 3.08 -1.65 -1.83
C ILE A 64 1.84 -0.86 -2.20
N TRP A 65 1.00 -0.63 -1.20
CA TRP A 65 -0.27 0.06 -1.33
C TRP A 65 -0.23 1.35 -0.54
N GLN A 66 -0.77 2.42 -1.12
CA GLN A 66 -1.17 3.61 -0.40
C GLN A 66 -2.66 3.51 -0.07
N ILE A 67 -2.98 3.78 1.19
CA ILE A 67 -4.35 3.80 1.69
C ILE A 67 -4.58 5.18 2.28
N LEU A 68 -5.48 5.95 1.66
CA LEU A 68 -5.91 7.26 2.10
C LEU A 68 -7.28 7.14 2.75
N ILE A 69 -7.37 7.50 4.03
CA ILE A 69 -8.63 7.55 4.78
C ILE A 69 -9.02 9.01 4.93
N HIS A 70 -10.12 9.39 4.30
CA HIS A 70 -10.68 10.74 4.38
C HIS A 70 -11.60 10.82 5.60
N ASN A 71 -11.20 11.55 6.65
CA ASN A 71 -11.99 11.62 7.89
C ASN A 71 -13.33 12.36 7.72
N GLN A 72 -13.52 13.11 6.63
CA GLN A 72 -14.75 13.87 6.34
C GLN A 72 -15.72 13.12 5.42
N ALA A 73 -15.32 11.99 4.85
CA ALA A 73 -16.16 11.25 3.93
C ALA A 73 -17.17 10.38 4.71
N PRO A 74 -18.42 10.25 4.22
CA PRO A 74 -19.44 9.49 4.92
C PRO A 74 -19.00 8.03 5.07
N GLN A 75 -19.10 7.49 6.30
CA GLN A 75 -18.73 6.10 6.63
C GLN A 75 -19.53 5.05 5.83
N TYR A 76 -20.59 5.48 5.14
CA TYR A 76 -21.45 4.67 4.28
C TYR A 76 -21.77 5.41 2.98
N THR A 77 -21.80 4.68 1.86
CA THR A 77 -22.38 5.18 0.62
C THR A 77 -23.89 5.38 0.80
N HIS A 78 -24.36 6.61 0.96
CA HIS A 78 -25.79 6.89 0.90
C HIS A 78 -26.23 7.04 -0.56
N PHE A 79 -27.23 6.25 -0.98
CA PHE A 79 -27.98 6.52 -2.20
C PHE A 79 -28.85 7.76 -1.94
N VAL A 80 -28.53 8.89 -2.56
CA VAL A 80 -29.45 10.03 -2.61
C VAL A 80 -30.34 9.83 -3.84
N ASN A 81 -31.66 9.74 -3.62
CA ASN A 81 -32.62 9.51 -4.68
C ASN A 81 -32.65 10.70 -5.67
N GLN A 82 -32.35 10.39 -6.93
CA GLN A 82 -33.08 10.83 -8.12
C GLN A 82 -33.34 12.35 -8.27
N SER A 83 -32.30 13.16 -8.42
CA SER A 83 -32.37 14.34 -9.31
C SER A 83 -31.00 14.96 -9.62
N LEU A 84 -30.58 14.78 -10.86
CA LEU A 84 -29.79 15.72 -11.67
C LEU A 84 -28.68 16.50 -10.94
N LYS A 85 -27.64 15.78 -10.51
CA LYS A 85 -26.23 16.08 -10.80
C LYS A 85 -25.48 14.76 -10.67
N LYS A 86 -24.39 14.63 -11.43
CA LYS A 86 -23.52 13.44 -11.42
C LYS A 86 -22.72 13.51 -10.11
N ASP A 87 -23.40 13.29 -9.00
CA ASP A 87 -22.95 13.63 -7.66
C ASP A 87 -21.69 12.85 -7.30
N GLU A 88 -20.72 13.61 -6.81
CA GLU A 88 -19.39 13.22 -6.39
C GLU A 88 -19.48 12.19 -5.26
N PHE A 89 -19.36 10.91 -5.62
CA PHE A 89 -19.14 9.83 -4.65
C PHE A 89 -17.74 9.97 -4.06
N GLU A 90 -17.57 10.75 -2.99
CA GLU A 90 -16.34 10.72 -2.21
C GLU A 90 -16.34 9.45 -1.35
N GLN A 91 -15.68 8.39 -1.85
CA GLN A 91 -15.42 7.21 -1.06
C GLN A 91 -14.50 7.59 0.12
N PRO A 92 -14.79 7.12 1.35
CA PRO A 92 -13.95 7.44 2.51
C PRO A 92 -12.57 6.82 2.46
N LEU A 93 -12.37 5.84 1.58
CA LEU A 93 -11.12 5.15 1.38
C LEU A 93 -10.70 5.26 -0.09
N SER A 94 -9.48 5.75 -0.33
CA SER A 94 -8.82 5.64 -1.62
C SER A 94 -7.62 4.71 -1.47
N ILE A 95 -7.56 3.68 -2.31
CA ILE A 95 -6.46 2.71 -2.33
C ILE A 95 -5.76 2.82 -3.68
N LYS A 96 -4.44 2.90 -3.64
CA LYS A 96 -3.60 2.98 -4.83
C LYS A 96 -2.41 2.04 -4.71
N ILE A 97 -2.07 1.37 -5.80
CA ILE A 97 -0.83 0.58 -5.86
C ILE A 97 0.34 1.54 -6.14
N LEU A 98 1.35 1.51 -5.28
CA LEU A 98 2.53 2.38 -5.38
C LEU A 98 3.68 1.68 -6.09
N ALA A 99 3.92 0.42 -5.75
CA ALA A 99 5.01 -0.36 -6.30
C ALA A 99 4.68 -1.85 -6.34
N ARG A 100 5.31 -2.53 -7.28
CA ARG A 100 5.43 -3.98 -7.34
C ARG A 100 6.90 -4.35 -7.29
N LEU A 101 7.35 -4.96 -6.20
CA LEU A 101 8.72 -5.41 -6.04
C LEU A 101 8.86 -6.80 -6.68
N VAL A 102 9.78 -6.88 -7.64
CA VAL A 102 10.05 -8.09 -8.43
C VAL A 102 11.41 -8.63 -8.02
N GLY A 103 11.48 -9.92 -7.71
CA GLY A 103 12.75 -10.57 -7.41
C GLY A 103 12.63 -11.97 -6.81
N HIS A 104 11.53 -12.26 -6.13
CA HIS A 104 11.26 -13.62 -5.67
C HIS A 104 10.92 -14.51 -6.87
N ILE A 105 11.36 -15.77 -6.80
CA ILE A 105 11.13 -16.77 -7.87
C ILE A 105 9.98 -17.72 -7.47
N GLY A 106 9.50 -17.61 -6.23
CA GLY A 106 8.38 -18.38 -5.69
C GLY A 106 7.50 -17.54 -4.78
N GLU A 107 6.58 -18.21 -4.10
CA GLU A 107 5.59 -17.58 -3.22
C GLU A 107 6.25 -16.77 -2.10
N VAL A 108 5.70 -15.58 -1.82
CA VAL A 108 6.17 -14.72 -0.73
C VAL A 108 5.35 -15.02 0.53
N ASN A 109 5.99 -15.70 1.48
CA ASN A 109 5.35 -16.18 2.69
C ASN A 109 5.38 -15.17 3.83
N ALA A 110 6.34 -14.24 3.83
CA ALA A 110 6.53 -13.26 4.90
C ALA A 110 6.91 -11.89 4.35
N VAL A 111 6.26 -10.86 4.88
CA VAL A 111 6.54 -9.45 4.60
C VAL A 111 6.52 -8.69 5.93
N ARG A 112 7.61 -8.01 6.28
CA ARG A 112 7.71 -7.23 7.52
C ARG A 112 8.45 -5.92 7.32
N TRP A 113 7.86 -4.84 7.80
CA TRP A 113 8.52 -3.55 7.89
C TRP A 113 9.48 -3.51 9.07
N SER A 114 10.59 -2.82 8.86
CA SER A 114 11.44 -2.32 9.94
C SER A 114 10.67 -1.33 10.81
N HIS A 115 11.06 -1.24 12.08
CA HIS A 115 10.43 -0.35 13.06
C HIS A 115 10.54 1.13 12.68
N ASP A 116 11.60 1.51 11.96
CA ASP A 116 11.81 2.86 11.45
C ASP A 116 11.11 3.12 10.11
N GLY A 117 10.49 2.08 9.53
CA GLY A 117 9.77 2.15 8.26
C GLY A 117 10.65 2.35 7.04
N LYS A 118 11.98 2.26 7.14
CA LYS A 118 12.88 2.55 6.01
C LYS A 118 13.19 1.32 5.15
N VAL A 119 13.20 0.15 5.79
CA VAL A 119 13.52 -1.13 5.19
C VAL A 119 12.31 -2.05 5.24
N LEU A 120 12.08 -2.79 4.16
CA LEU A 120 11.12 -3.89 4.13
C LEU A 120 11.88 -5.21 3.96
N ALA A 121 11.60 -6.18 4.83
CA ALA A 121 12.14 -7.53 4.74
C ALA A 121 11.08 -8.49 4.18
N THR A 122 11.46 -9.31 3.21
CA THR A 122 10.57 -10.31 2.61
C THR A 122 11.25 -11.66 2.50
N GLY A 123 10.49 -12.73 2.67
CA GLY A 123 10.98 -14.11 2.58
C GLY A 123 9.98 -15.01 1.90
N GLY A 124 10.47 -15.92 1.05
CA GLY A 124 9.64 -16.77 0.22
C GLY A 124 10.11 -18.22 0.13
N GLU A 125 9.39 -19.00 -0.68
CA GLU A 125 9.70 -20.40 -0.98
C GLU A 125 11.00 -20.58 -1.77
N ASP A 126 11.49 -19.52 -2.40
CA ASP A 126 12.78 -19.47 -3.08
C ASP A 126 13.99 -19.59 -2.14
N ARG A 127 13.75 -19.73 -0.82
CA ARG A 127 14.76 -19.82 0.24
C ARG A 127 15.63 -18.57 0.30
N CYS A 128 15.11 -17.44 -0.17
CA CYS A 128 15.80 -16.17 -0.13
C CYS A 128 15.09 -15.20 0.81
N ILE A 129 15.89 -14.39 1.50
CA ILE A 129 15.41 -13.21 2.21
C ILE A 129 15.89 -11.99 1.45
N PHE A 130 14.97 -11.09 1.09
CA PHE A 130 15.30 -9.81 0.47
C PHE A 130 15.06 -8.67 1.45
N LEU A 131 16.00 -7.72 1.43
CA LEU A 131 15.83 -6.42 2.05
C LEU A 131 15.62 -5.38 0.97
N TRP A 132 14.56 -4.62 1.10
CA TRP A 132 14.15 -3.59 0.16
C TRP A 132 14.24 -2.22 0.80
N THR A 133 14.73 -1.26 0.03
CA THR A 133 14.73 0.16 0.39
C THR A 133 14.06 0.96 -0.72
N LYS A 134 13.37 2.01 -0.33
CA LYS A 134 12.79 2.96 -1.28
C LYS A 134 13.91 3.83 -1.86
N ASP A 135 13.92 4.00 -3.18
CA ASP A 135 14.82 4.96 -3.80
C ASP A 135 14.29 6.38 -3.56
N GLU A 136 14.99 7.19 -2.78
CA GLU A 136 14.63 8.60 -2.54
C GLU A 136 14.90 9.47 -3.78
N ASN A 137 15.80 9.00 -4.65
CA ASN A 137 16.10 9.65 -5.92
C ASN A 137 15.13 9.11 -6.96
N GLY A 138 14.07 9.86 -7.28
CA GLY A 138 13.10 9.58 -8.35
C GLY A 138 13.68 9.51 -9.78
N ASN A 139 14.98 9.24 -9.92
CA ASN A 139 15.71 9.13 -11.18
C ASN A 139 15.88 7.68 -11.66
N GLY A 140 15.31 6.70 -10.96
CA GLY A 140 15.21 5.34 -11.49
C GLY A 140 14.15 5.30 -12.59
N ASN A 141 14.45 4.68 -13.74
CA ASN A 141 13.48 4.43 -14.81
C ASN A 141 12.23 3.76 -14.23
N LEU A 142 11.15 4.54 -14.04
CA LEU A 142 9.85 4.03 -13.59
C LEU A 142 9.41 2.94 -14.56
N GLN A 143 9.35 1.70 -14.08
CA GLN A 143 8.98 0.57 -14.92
C GLN A 143 7.47 0.37 -14.85
N GLY A 144 6.73 1.07 -15.72
CA GLY A 144 5.26 0.99 -15.84
C GLY A 144 4.51 2.06 -15.04
N ASP A 145 3.21 1.86 -14.82
CA ASP A 145 2.28 2.81 -14.16
C ASP A 145 2.50 2.94 -12.63
N TYR A 146 3.64 2.47 -12.10
CA TYR A 146 3.97 2.51 -10.67
C TYR A 146 4.66 3.84 -10.31
N GLU A 147 4.34 4.38 -9.14
CA GLU A 147 4.85 5.69 -8.69
C GLU A 147 6.12 5.60 -7.84
N GLU A 148 6.47 4.40 -7.36
CA GLU A 148 7.62 4.21 -6.50
C GLU A 148 8.57 3.16 -7.01
N ASN A 149 9.86 3.49 -6.92
CA ASN A 149 10.95 2.56 -7.15
C ASN A 149 11.50 2.04 -5.84
N TRP A 150 11.71 0.74 -5.83
CA TRP A 150 12.23 -0.01 -4.70
C TRP A 150 13.41 -0.85 -5.18
N THR A 151 14.52 -0.75 -4.47
CA THR A 151 15.73 -1.50 -4.77
C THR A 151 15.96 -2.58 -3.73
N ARG A 152 16.39 -3.74 -4.21
CA ARG A 152 16.89 -4.81 -3.36
C ARG A 152 18.32 -4.47 -2.95
N THR A 153 18.53 -4.19 -1.66
CA THR A 153 19.85 -3.85 -1.12
C THR A 153 20.67 -5.10 -0.82
N HIS A 154 20.03 -6.10 -0.21
CA HIS A 154 20.68 -7.34 0.19
C HIS A 154 19.80 -8.53 -0.10
N TYR A 155 20.44 -9.66 -0.40
CA TYR A 155 19.79 -10.97 -0.41
C TYR A 155 20.61 -11.96 0.41
N PHE A 156 19.91 -12.80 1.16
CA PHE A 156 20.49 -13.90 1.92
C PHE A 156 19.92 -15.22 1.41
N ARG A 157 20.76 -16.24 1.26
CA ARG A 157 20.42 -17.60 0.82
C ARG A 157 21.06 -18.61 1.76
#